data_AF-A0A949EWU0-F1
#
_entry.id   AF-A0A949EWU0-F1
#
_cell.length_a   1.000
_cell.length_b   1.000
_cell.length_c   1.000
_cell.angle_alpha   90.00
_cell.angle_beta   90.00
_cell.angle_gamma   90.00
#
_symmetry.space_group_name_H-M   'P 1'
#
loop_
_entity.id
_entity.type
_entity.pdbx_description
1 polymer ?
#
loop_
_entity_poly.entity_id
_entity_poly.type
_entity_poly.pdbx_seq_one_letter_code
_entity_poly.pdbx_strand_id
1 'polypeptide(L)' 'SEEDLHQIPTVIAIASETNKPLSILGALRTGIVDILATSTSNAQAVLSLDKGAHRTK' A
#
# COMPACT_ATOMS: atom_id res chain seq x y z
N SER A 1 17.77 1.56 -3.95
CA SER A 1 17.47 2.12 -2.62
C SER A 1 16.02 2.59 -2.62
N GLU A 2 15.47 2.97 -1.47
CA GLU A 2 14.15 3.62 -1.42
C GLU A 2 14.16 4.95 -2.21
N GLU A 3 15.20 5.76 -2.03
CA GLU A 3 15.46 6.99 -2.81
C GLU A 3 15.42 6.78 -4.34
N ASP A 4 15.94 5.66 -4.83
CA ASP A 4 15.96 5.40 -6.28
C ASP A 4 14.53 5.24 -6.83
N LEU A 5 13.60 4.69 -6.03
CA LEU A 5 12.21 4.54 -6.44
C LEU A 5 11.49 5.88 -6.49
N HIS A 6 11.86 6.83 -5.63
CA HIS A 6 11.32 8.20 -5.67
C HIS A 6 11.69 8.97 -6.95
N GLN A 7 12.75 8.57 -7.65
CA GLN A 7 13.15 9.19 -8.92
C GLN A 7 12.38 8.62 -10.13
N ILE A 8 11.63 7.53 -9.95
CA ILE A 8 10.83 6.91 -11.01
C ILE A 8 9.53 7.71 -11.15
N PRO A 9 9.19 8.22 -12.35
CA PRO A 9 7.98 9.04 -12.53
C PRO A 9 6.66 8.31 -12.24
N THR A 10 6.65 6.98 -12.30
CA THR A 10 5.48 6.17 -12.00
C THR A 10 5.90 4.80 -11.48
N VAL A 11 5.59 4.53 -10.21
CA VAL A 11 5.83 3.24 -9.56
C VAL A 11 4.53 2.46 -9.47
N ILE A 12 4.53 1.27 -10.08
CA ILE A 12 3.40 0.34 -10.04
C ILE A 12 3.78 -0.83 -9.13
N ALA A 13 3.09 -0.96 -7.99
CA ALA A 13 3.23 -2.10 -7.09
C ALA A 13 2.17 -3.16 -7.40
N ILE A 14 2.56 -4.44 -7.42
CA ILE A 14 1.64 -5.57 -7.62
C ILE A 14 1.64 -6.43 -6.36
N ALA A 15 0.46 -6.65 -5.77
CA ALA A 15 0.31 -7.49 -4.59
C ALA A 15 -0.93 -8.39 -4.71
N SER A 16 -0.74 -9.67 -5.04
CA SER A 16 -1.84 -10.64 -5.20
C SER A 16 -2.05 -11.55 -3.98
N GLU A 17 -1.01 -11.75 -3.15
CA GLU A 17 -1.11 -12.59 -1.95
C GLU A 17 -1.93 -11.92 -0.85
N THR A 18 -2.84 -12.68 -0.23
CA THR A 18 -3.83 -12.17 0.74
C THR A 18 -3.33 -11.96 2.17
N ASN A 19 -2.07 -12.32 2.47
CA ASN A 19 -1.58 -12.42 3.86
C ASN A 19 -0.70 -11.26 4.35
N LYS A 20 -0.60 -10.14 3.61
CA LYS A 20 0.27 -9.02 4.00
C LYS A 20 -0.36 -7.62 3.84
N PRO A 21 -1.61 -7.39 4.27
CA PRO A 21 -2.25 -6.08 4.11
C PRO A 21 -1.53 -4.94 4.87
N LEU A 22 -0.83 -5.25 5.97
CA LEU A 22 0.03 -4.28 6.66
C LEU A 22 1.26 -3.86 5.84
N SER A 23 1.87 -4.78 5.08
CA SER A 23 3.00 -4.46 4.21
C SER A 23 2.56 -3.55 3.06
N ILE A 24 1.39 -3.83 2.48
CA ILE A 24 0.78 -2.97 1.45
C ILE A 24 0.51 -1.59 2.02
N LEU A 25 -0.11 -1.49 3.19
CA LEU A 25 -0.37 -0.20 3.86
C LEU A 25 0.92 0.56 4.17
N GLY A 26 1.97 -0.14 4.61
CA GLY A 26 3.29 0.44 4.85
C GLY A 26 3.87 1.05 3.57
N ALA A 27 3.86 0.30 2.46
CA ALA A 27 4.34 0.76 1.16
C ALA A 27 3.55 1.97 0.61
N LEU A 28 2.23 2.01 0.83
CA LEU A 28 1.42 3.17 0.45
C LEU A 28 1.77 4.40 1.29
N ARG A 29 2.08 4.21 2.58
CA ARG A 29 2.45 5.30 3.50
C ARG A 29 3.83 5.88 3.23
N THR A 30 4.72 5.20 2.51
CA THR A 30 5.99 5.79 2.06
C THR A 30 5.78 6.84 0.97
N GLY A 31 4.63 6.82 0.29
CA GLY A 31 4.33 7.72 -0.83
C GLY A 31 5.07 7.37 -2.12
N ILE A 32 5.79 6.23 -2.17
CA ILE A 32 6.51 5.77 -3.35
C ILE A 32 5.58 5.15 -4.38
N VAL A 33 4.52 4.47 -3.94
CA VAL A 33 3.62 3.72 -4.83
C VAL A 33 2.55 4.67 -5.39
N ASP A 34 2.62 4.95 -6.69
CA ASP A 34 1.60 5.74 -7.39
C ASP A 34 0.37 4.89 -7.72
N ILE A 35 0.58 3.65 -8.17
CA ILE A 35 -0.48 2.74 -8.59
C ILE A 35 -0.29 1.39 -7.91
N LEU A 36 -1.34 0.92 -7.24
CA LEU A 36 -1.39 -0.42 -6.65
C LEU A 36 -2.32 -1.33 -7.47
N ALA A 37 -1.75 -2.35 -8.11
CA ALA A 37 -2.51 -3.44 -8.72
C ALA A 37 -2.65 -4.59 -7.72
N THR A 38 -3.87 -4.83 -7.25
CA THR A 38 -4.14 -5.82 -6.21
C THR A 38 -5.54 -6.44 -6.36
N SER A 39 -5.81 -7.47 -5.56
CA SER A 39 -7.14 -8.09 -5.48
C SER A 39 -8.11 -7.23 -4.65
N THR A 40 -9.40 -7.43 -4.86
CA THR A 40 -10.45 -6.74 -4.09
C THR A 40 -10.33 -7.00 -2.59
N SER A 41 -9.96 -8.23 -2.18
CA SER A 41 -9.78 -8.58 -0.77
C SER A 41 -8.65 -7.79 -0.11
N ASN A 42 -7.51 -7.66 -0.78
CA ASN A 42 -6.39 -6.86 -0.29
C ASN A 42 -6.74 -5.36 -0.20
N ALA A 43 -7.42 -4.82 -1.22
CA ALA A 43 -7.88 -3.44 -1.20
C ALA A 43 -8.80 -3.16 0.01
N GLN A 44 -9.77 -4.04 0.26
CA GLN A 44 -10.67 -3.92 1.42
C GLN A 44 -9.93 -4.05 2.76
N ALA A 45 -8.98 -4.98 2.87
CA ALA A 45 -8.18 -5.15 4.08
C ALA A 45 -7.35 -3.89 4.40
N VAL A 46 -6.70 -3.30 3.40
CA VAL A 46 -5.93 -2.05 3.53
C VAL A 46 -6.82 -0.89 3.96
N LEU A 47 -7.97 -0.69 3.31
CA LEU A 47 -8.94 0.35 3.69
C LEU A 47 -9.46 0.18 5.13
N SER A 48 -9.66 -1.06 5.57
CA SER A 48 -10.12 -1.35 6.93
C SER A 48 -9.04 -1.06 7.96
N LEU A 49 -7.79 -1.44 7.69
CA LEU A 49 -6.65 -1.15 8.55
C LEU A 49 -6.42 0.36 8.69
N ASP A 50 -6.51 1.10 7.58
CA ASP A 50 -6.31 2.55 7.62
C ASP A 50 -7.41 3.26 8.41
N LYS A 51 -8.69 2.89 8.23
CA LYS A 51 -9.81 3.43 9.03
C LYS A 51 -9.69 3.11 10.51
N GLY A 52 -9.21 1.91 10.86
CA GLY A 52 -8.96 1.53 12.25
C GLY A 52 -7.90 2.41 12.91
N ALA A 53 -6.82 2.72 12.19
CA ALA A 53 -5.76 3.62 12.67
C ALA A 53 -6.22 5.07 12.87
N HIS A 54 -7.23 5.52 12.12
CA HIS A 54 -7.82 6.86 12.25
C HIS A 54 -8.86 6.98 13.37
N ARG A 55 -9.32 5.88 13.99
CA ARG A 55 -10.32 5.90 15.08
C ARG A 55 -9.74 6.00 16.49
N THR A 56 -8.42 5.91 16.65
CA THR A 56 -7.75 6.00 17.97
C THR A 56 -7.25 7.42 18.29
N LYS A 57 -7.93 8.47 17.83
CA LYS A 57 -7.68 9.86 18.22
C LYS A 57 -8.94 10.46 18.84
#